data_AF-A0ABC9WY96-F1
#
_entry.id   AF-A0ABC9WY96-F1
#
_cell.length_a   1.000
_cell.length_b   1.000
_cell.length_c   1.000
_cell.angle_alpha   90.00
_cell.angle_beta   90.00
_cell.angle_gamma   90.00
#
_symmetry.space_group_name_H-M   'P 1'
#
loop_
_entity.id
_entity.type
_entity.pdbx_description
1 polymer ?
#
loop_
_entity_poly.entity_id
_entity_poly.type
_entity_poly.pdbx_seq_one_letter_code
_entity_poly.pdbx_strand_id
1 'polypeptide(L)'
;MKGWNLISISGVTGGSQQLTLLEAEVSLTGNEWQKHPIVTGPEAPCILGIDYLWKGYFKDPKGYWWAFGIAALEAEEIEPLSSLPGLSEDPSVVGLLRVEEQQVPIATTTVHRRQYCTNRDSLVPIHELICQLEGQGVISRTHSPFNSPIWPVRKSNGEWRLTVDYRGLNEVTPPMSAAVPDMLELQYELESKAAKWYATIDIANAFFSIPLAAECRPQFAFTWRGVQYTWNRLPQGWKHSPTICHGLIQTALEKGEAPEHLQYIDDIIVWGNSAEEVSEKGKKIIQILLQAGFAIKRSKVKGPAQEIQFLGIRWHDGRRQIPMDIINKIAAMSPPTNKKETQAFLGVVGFWRMHVPNYSLIVSPLYHVTRKKNDFKWGPEQRQAFEQIKQEIVHAVALGPVRAGPDVKNVLYTAAGENGPTWSLWQKAPGETRGRPLGFWSRGYRGSEARYTPTEKEILAAYEGV
;
A
#
# COMPACT_ATOMS: atom_id res chain seq x y z
N MET A 1 -20.17 -14.15 42.93
CA MET A 1 -18.75 -13.89 43.23
C MET A 1 -18.26 -14.95 44.21
N LYS A 2 -17.23 -15.72 43.84
CA LYS A 2 -16.44 -16.58 44.74
C LYS A 2 -15.00 -16.53 44.23
N GLY A 3 -14.06 -16.26 45.15
CA GLY A 3 -12.62 -16.45 44.94
C GLY A 3 -11.83 -15.24 44.39
N TRP A 4 -11.76 -14.15 45.15
CA TRP A 4 -10.70 -13.13 44.95
C TRP A 4 -9.60 -13.45 45.95
N ASN A 5 -8.52 -14.08 45.50
CA ASN A 5 -7.34 -14.30 46.35
C ASN A 5 -6.23 -13.37 45.89
N LEU A 6 -5.81 -12.48 46.79
CA LEU A 6 -4.60 -11.68 46.62
C LEU A 6 -3.39 -12.57 46.86
N ILE A 7 -2.54 -12.70 45.85
CA ILE A 7 -1.28 -13.43 45.92
C ILE A 7 -0.12 -12.46 45.75
N SER A 8 0.88 -12.61 46.62
CA SER A 8 2.14 -11.87 46.55
C SER A 8 3.20 -12.80 45.96
N ILE A 9 3.80 -12.39 44.84
CA ILE A 9 4.90 -13.13 44.21
C ILE A 9 6.17 -12.29 44.33
N SER A 10 7.23 -12.87 44.90
CA SER A 10 8.56 -12.28 44.97
C SER A 10 9.35 -12.61 43.70
N GLY A 11 9.76 -11.59 42.94
CA GLY A 11 10.60 -11.76 41.75
C GLY A 11 12.07 -12.03 42.09
N VAL A 12 12.84 -12.51 41.10
CA VAL A 12 14.29 -12.77 41.19
C VAL A 12 15.10 -11.49 41.49
N THR A 13 14.50 -10.31 41.35
CA THR A 13 15.07 -9.00 41.70
C THR A 13 14.56 -8.41 43.02
N GLY A 14 13.85 -9.20 43.85
CA GLY A 14 13.52 -8.83 45.24
C GLY A 14 12.31 -7.91 45.44
N GLY A 15 11.55 -7.58 44.39
CA GLY A 15 10.27 -6.88 44.51
C GLY A 15 9.09 -7.84 44.76
N SER A 16 8.16 -7.46 45.65
CA SER A 16 6.86 -8.14 45.81
C SER A 16 5.75 -7.35 45.12
N GLN A 17 4.96 -7.99 44.25
CA GLN A 17 3.78 -7.38 43.61
C GLN A 17 2.50 -8.11 44.01
N GLN A 18 1.42 -7.34 44.19
CA GLN A 18 0.07 -7.87 44.40
C GLN A 18 -0.61 -8.13 43.05
N LEU A 19 -0.99 -9.38 42.80
CA LEU A 19 -1.69 -9.78 41.58
C LEU A 19 -3.07 -10.35 41.93
N THR A 20 -4.02 -10.21 41.00
CA THR A 20 -5.39 -10.74 41.16
C THR A 20 -5.49 -12.09 40.45
N LEU A 21 -5.91 -13.13 41.17
CA LEU A 21 -6.19 -14.44 40.60
C LEU A 21 -7.70 -14.58 40.33
N LEU A 22 -8.07 -14.95 39.11
CA LEU A 22 -9.44 -15.19 38.66
C LEU A 22 -9.55 -16.64 38.15
N GLU A 23 -10.64 -17.34 38.44
CA GLU A 23 -10.96 -18.61 37.77
C GLU A 23 -11.86 -18.34 36.56
N ALA A 24 -11.47 -18.79 35.37
CA ALA A 24 -12.26 -18.67 34.14
C ALA A 24 -12.38 -20.03 33.43
N GLU A 25 -13.50 -20.24 32.73
CA GLU A 25 -13.69 -21.40 31.85
C GLU A 25 -13.14 -21.08 30.46
N VAL A 26 -12.23 -21.91 29.96
CA VAL A 26 -11.55 -21.77 28.67
C VAL A 26 -11.89 -22.97 27.79
N SER A 27 -12.20 -22.69 26.51
CA SER A 27 -12.34 -23.72 25.48
C SER A 27 -11.35 -23.50 24.35
N LEU A 28 -10.51 -24.49 24.08
CA LEU A 28 -9.51 -24.44 23.02
C LEU A 28 -10.08 -24.89 21.65
N THR A 29 -11.20 -25.60 21.65
CA THR A 29 -11.83 -26.19 20.46
C THR A 29 -13.25 -25.70 20.21
N GLY A 30 -13.81 -24.90 21.12
CA GLY A 30 -15.20 -24.39 21.08
C GLY A 30 -16.26 -25.35 21.63
N ASN A 31 -15.91 -26.62 21.83
CA ASN A 31 -16.87 -27.68 22.20
C ASN A 31 -16.74 -28.17 23.66
N GLU A 32 -15.57 -28.03 24.28
CA GLU A 32 -15.32 -28.44 25.67
C GLU A 32 -14.74 -27.29 26.50
N TRP A 33 -15.29 -27.06 27.70
CA TRP A 33 -14.92 -25.95 28.58
C TRP A 33 -14.23 -26.48 29.84
N GLN A 34 -13.04 -25.96 30.17
CA GLN A 34 -12.26 -26.34 31.34
C GLN A 34 -11.92 -25.12 32.19
N LYS A 35 -11.92 -25.26 33.53
CA LYS A 35 -11.59 -24.16 34.44
C LYS A 35 -10.08 -23.99 34.58
N HIS A 36 -9.61 -22.77 34.35
CA HIS A 36 -8.22 -22.38 34.52
C HIS A 36 -8.08 -21.13 35.41
N PRO A 37 -7.06 -21.09 36.30
CA PRO A 37 -6.71 -19.89 37.02
C PRO A 37 -5.95 -18.90 36.10
N ILE A 38 -6.43 -17.66 36.02
CA ILE A 38 -5.86 -16.56 35.24
C ILE A 38 -5.39 -15.47 36.20
N VAL A 39 -4.17 -15.00 36.02
CA VAL A 39 -3.59 -13.91 36.81
C VAL A 39 -3.72 -12.60 36.02
N THR A 40 -4.31 -11.57 36.62
CA THR A 40 -4.52 -10.26 35.97
C THR A 40 -3.96 -9.11 36.83
N GLY A 41 -3.33 -8.12 36.19
CA GLY A 41 -2.83 -6.90 36.84
C GLY A 41 -2.27 -5.88 35.83
N PRO A 42 -2.18 -4.59 36.19
CA PRO A 42 -1.82 -3.48 35.28
C PRO A 42 -0.40 -3.56 34.70
N GLU A 43 0.49 -4.35 35.29
CA GLU A 43 1.84 -4.63 34.79
C GLU A 43 2.16 -6.12 34.75
N ALA A 44 1.16 -7.00 34.59
CA ALA A 44 1.42 -8.43 34.47
C ALA A 44 2.40 -8.67 33.30
N PRO A 45 3.66 -9.06 33.56
CA PRO A 45 4.57 -9.45 32.49
C PRO A 45 3.96 -10.68 31.82
N CYS A 46 4.31 -10.94 30.57
CA CYS A 46 3.95 -12.17 29.86
C CYS A 46 4.38 -13.41 30.67
N ILE A 47 3.54 -13.86 31.60
CA ILE A 47 3.74 -15.09 32.35
C ILE A 47 3.21 -16.21 31.45
N LEU A 48 4.10 -17.16 31.18
CA LEU A 48 3.93 -18.39 30.41
C LEU A 48 2.47 -18.90 30.43
N GLY A 49 1.79 -18.73 29.30
CA GLY A 49 0.38 -19.12 29.12
C GLY A 49 -0.34 -18.33 28.01
N ILE A 50 0.14 -17.12 27.68
CA ILE A 50 -0.48 -16.24 26.65
C ILE A 50 -0.35 -16.80 25.23
N ASP A 51 0.77 -17.46 24.89
CA ASP A 51 0.93 -18.10 23.57
C ASP A 51 -0.05 -19.27 23.36
N TYR A 52 -0.55 -19.87 24.45
CA TYR A 52 -1.52 -20.98 24.39
C TYR A 52 -2.94 -20.49 24.11
N LEU A 53 -3.23 -19.20 24.32
CA LEU A 53 -4.57 -18.61 24.26
C LEU A 53 -4.83 -17.76 23.02
N TRP A 54 -3.85 -17.59 22.13
CA TRP A 54 -3.94 -16.72 20.95
C TRP A 54 -5.00 -17.14 19.90
N LYS A 55 -5.73 -18.23 20.17
CA LYS A 55 -6.85 -18.74 19.34
C LYS A 55 -8.06 -19.22 20.12
N GLY A 56 -8.12 -18.99 21.44
CA GLY A 56 -9.19 -19.47 22.31
C GLY A 56 -10.33 -18.46 22.49
N TYR A 57 -11.55 -18.96 22.65
CA TYR A 57 -12.72 -18.18 23.06
C TYR A 57 -12.91 -18.33 24.57
N PHE A 58 -13.15 -17.23 25.29
CA PHE A 58 -13.42 -17.26 26.73
C PHE A 58 -14.83 -16.78 27.04
N LYS A 59 -15.44 -17.38 28.06
CA LYS A 59 -16.77 -17.01 28.54
C LYS A 59 -16.67 -16.49 29.96
N ASP A 60 -17.10 -15.25 30.17
CA ASP A 60 -17.06 -14.66 31.50
C ASP A 60 -18.16 -15.24 32.42
N PRO A 61 -18.13 -14.97 33.74
CA PRO A 61 -19.15 -15.46 34.68
C PRO A 61 -20.57 -14.92 34.43
N LYS A 62 -20.73 -13.94 33.54
CA LYS A 62 -22.01 -13.39 33.09
C LYS A 62 -22.47 -13.97 31.75
N GLY A 63 -21.64 -14.80 31.11
CA GLY A 63 -21.94 -15.52 29.89
C GLY A 63 -21.48 -14.85 28.59
N TYR A 64 -20.73 -13.75 28.65
CA TYR A 64 -20.23 -13.04 27.47
C TYR A 64 -19.00 -13.71 26.87
N TRP A 65 -18.94 -13.72 25.53
CA TRP A 65 -17.89 -14.37 24.76
C TRP A 65 -16.84 -13.36 24.33
N TRP A 66 -15.58 -13.73 24.48
CA TRP A 66 -14.48 -12.84 24.14
C TRP A 66 -13.30 -13.59 23.54
N ALA A 67 -12.51 -12.86 22.75
CA ALA A 67 -11.31 -13.33 22.06
C ALA A 67 -10.13 -12.45 22.47
N PHE A 68 -9.05 -13.07 22.96
CA PHE A 68 -7.85 -12.33 23.36
C PHE A 68 -7.04 -11.91 22.12
N GLY A 69 -6.63 -10.64 22.07
CA GLY A 69 -5.86 -10.05 20.95
C GLY A 69 -6.40 -8.71 20.44
N ILE A 70 -7.57 -8.27 20.91
CA ILE A 70 -8.05 -6.89 20.72
C ILE A 70 -7.88 -6.19 22.07
N ALA A 71 -6.92 -5.28 22.16
CA ALA A 71 -6.91 -4.33 23.25
C ALA A 71 -8.21 -3.51 23.14
N ALA A 72 -9.15 -3.73 24.06
CA ALA A 72 -10.15 -2.73 24.38
C ALA A 72 -9.42 -1.57 25.06
N LEU A 73 -8.74 -0.75 24.24
CA LEU A 73 -8.63 0.66 24.55
C LEU A 73 -10.06 1.17 24.67
N GLU A 74 -10.33 1.92 25.74
CA GLU A 74 -11.55 2.70 25.89
C GLU A 74 -11.81 3.43 24.57
N ALA A 75 -12.73 2.89 23.77
CA ALA A 75 -13.20 3.57 22.59
C ALA A 75 -14.08 4.69 23.10
N GLU A 76 -13.51 5.89 23.27
CA GLU A 76 -14.23 7.06 22.76
C GLU A 76 -14.76 6.64 21.39
N GLU A 77 -16.08 6.72 21.18
CA GLU A 77 -16.75 6.26 19.97
C GLU A 77 -16.22 7.06 18.77
N ILE A 78 -15.07 6.66 18.22
CA ILE A 78 -14.52 7.25 17.00
C ILE A 78 -15.43 6.79 15.88
N GLU A 79 -16.37 7.65 15.49
CA GLU A 79 -17.23 7.41 14.34
C GLU A 79 -16.35 7.20 13.09
N PRO A 80 -16.47 6.04 12.42
CA PRO A 80 -15.68 5.78 11.22
C PRO A 80 -16.13 6.72 10.10
N LEU A 81 -15.19 7.28 9.34
CA LEU A 81 -15.51 8.17 8.21
C LEU A 81 -16.42 7.52 7.15
N SER A 82 -16.41 6.19 7.11
CA SER A 82 -17.29 5.40 6.25
C SER A 82 -18.77 5.57 6.62
N SER A 83 -19.14 5.96 7.84
CA SER A 83 -20.56 6.15 8.24
C SER A 83 -21.21 7.40 7.62
N LEU A 84 -20.43 8.29 7.00
CA LEU A 84 -20.92 9.58 6.52
C LEU A 84 -22.06 9.47 5.49
N PRO A 85 -23.06 10.38 5.57
CA PRO A 85 -24.12 10.45 4.58
C PRO A 85 -23.59 10.93 3.22
N GLY A 86 -24.16 10.41 2.14
CA GLY A 86 -23.76 10.74 0.76
C GLY A 86 -22.72 9.78 0.15
N LEU A 87 -22.16 8.87 0.93
CA LEU A 87 -21.33 7.77 0.43
C LEU A 87 -22.21 6.69 -0.21
N SER A 88 -21.73 6.10 -1.31
CA SER A 88 -22.44 5.04 -2.01
C SER A 88 -22.00 3.65 -1.54
N GLU A 89 -22.97 2.73 -1.45
CA GLU A 89 -22.73 1.29 -1.29
C GLU A 89 -22.53 0.59 -2.64
N ASP A 90 -23.01 1.19 -3.74
CA ASP A 90 -22.97 0.61 -5.07
C ASP A 90 -21.53 0.58 -5.62
N PRO A 91 -20.94 -0.60 -5.88
CA PRO A 91 -19.60 -0.73 -6.45
C PRO A 91 -19.45 -0.11 -7.85
N SER A 92 -20.56 0.10 -8.54
CA SER A 92 -20.63 0.60 -9.90
C SER A 92 -21.04 2.07 -9.99
N VAL A 93 -21.11 2.76 -8.84
CA VAL A 93 -21.38 4.20 -8.81
C VAL A 93 -20.34 4.95 -9.64
N VAL A 94 -20.82 5.89 -10.44
CA VAL A 94 -19.99 6.80 -11.22
C VAL A 94 -20.47 8.22 -10.93
N GLY A 95 -19.54 9.10 -10.58
CA GLY A 95 -19.83 10.51 -10.40
C GLY A 95 -20.08 11.21 -11.73
N LEU A 96 -20.47 12.48 -11.68
CA LEU A 96 -20.43 13.36 -12.84
C LEU A 96 -19.92 14.71 -12.39
N LEU A 97 -18.69 15.01 -12.78
CA LEU A 97 -18.07 16.28 -12.43
C LEU A 97 -18.80 17.43 -13.10
N ARG A 98 -19.03 18.48 -12.32
CA ARG A 98 -19.59 19.74 -12.79
C ARG A 98 -18.49 20.64 -13.36
N VAL A 99 -17.83 20.15 -14.41
CA VAL A 99 -16.72 20.84 -15.10
C VAL A 99 -16.98 20.87 -16.60
N GLU A 100 -16.31 21.77 -17.30
CA GLU A 100 -16.31 21.78 -18.77
C GLU A 100 -15.81 20.45 -19.33
N GLU A 101 -16.32 20.06 -20.49
CA GLU A 101 -15.88 18.84 -21.15
C GLU A 101 -14.39 18.93 -21.46
N GLN A 102 -13.64 17.89 -21.07
CA GLN A 102 -12.19 17.91 -21.19
C GLN A 102 -11.78 17.72 -22.65
N GLN A 103 -11.08 18.72 -23.18
CA GLN A 103 -10.36 18.65 -24.44
C GLN A 103 -9.01 17.96 -24.21
N VAL A 104 -8.72 16.93 -24.99
CA VAL A 104 -7.52 16.11 -24.84
C VAL A 104 -6.68 16.11 -26.12
N PRO A 105 -5.37 15.84 -26.06
CA PRO A 105 -4.54 15.71 -27.24
C PRO A 105 -5.12 14.68 -28.20
N ILE A 106 -5.30 15.09 -29.44
CA ILE A 106 -5.75 14.21 -30.52
C ILE A 106 -4.55 13.42 -31.03
N ALA A 107 -4.73 12.11 -31.20
CA ALA A 107 -3.73 11.23 -31.78
C ALA A 107 -3.29 11.71 -33.17
N THR A 108 -1.98 11.70 -33.43
CA THR A 108 -1.42 12.16 -34.72
C THR A 108 -1.71 11.22 -35.88
N THR A 109 -2.07 9.97 -35.60
CA THR A 109 -2.38 8.96 -36.60
C THR A 109 -3.49 8.05 -36.11
N THR A 110 -4.32 7.57 -37.02
CA THR A 110 -5.38 6.61 -36.71
C THR A 110 -4.80 5.26 -36.30
N VAL A 111 -5.24 4.76 -35.13
CA VAL A 111 -4.89 3.44 -34.63
C VAL A 111 -6.09 2.52 -34.76
N HIS A 112 -5.96 1.48 -35.58
CA HIS A 112 -6.99 0.46 -35.74
C HIS A 112 -6.42 -0.93 -35.51
N ARG A 113 -6.72 -1.52 -34.35
CA ARG A 113 -6.34 -2.88 -33.96
C ARG A 113 -7.61 -3.74 -33.83
N ARG A 114 -7.58 -4.95 -34.38
CA ARG A 114 -8.71 -5.90 -34.29
C ARG A 114 -8.89 -6.40 -32.85
N GLN A 115 -10.15 -6.65 -32.47
CA GLN A 115 -10.50 -7.22 -31.18
C GLN A 115 -9.84 -8.59 -30.98
N TYR A 116 -9.22 -8.80 -29.81
CA TYR A 116 -8.64 -10.08 -29.42
C TYR A 116 -9.73 -11.13 -29.18
N CYS A 117 -9.38 -12.40 -29.41
CA CYS A 117 -10.21 -13.52 -28.96
C CYS A 117 -10.38 -13.43 -27.44
N THR A 118 -11.63 -13.36 -26.98
CA THR A 118 -11.95 -13.15 -25.57
C THR A 118 -12.21 -14.49 -24.88
N ASN A 119 -11.79 -14.63 -23.61
CA ASN A 119 -12.07 -15.82 -22.82
C ASN A 119 -13.59 -15.99 -22.62
N ARG A 120 -14.11 -17.21 -22.78
CA ARG A 120 -15.53 -17.56 -22.57
C ARG A 120 -16.04 -17.11 -21.20
N ASP A 121 -15.26 -17.30 -20.15
CA ASP A 121 -15.65 -16.96 -18.77
C ASP A 121 -15.83 -15.45 -18.55
N SER A 122 -15.18 -14.63 -19.37
CA SER A 122 -15.29 -13.17 -19.30
C SER A 122 -16.46 -12.61 -20.13
N LEU A 123 -17.06 -13.41 -21.02
CA LEU A 123 -18.02 -12.91 -22.00
C LEU A 123 -19.32 -12.37 -21.38
N VAL A 124 -19.85 -13.02 -20.35
CA VAL A 124 -21.09 -12.60 -19.69
C VAL A 124 -20.81 -11.39 -18.78
N PRO A 125 -19.84 -11.45 -17.84
CA PRO A 125 -19.59 -10.32 -16.93
C PRO A 125 -19.17 -9.04 -17.65
N ILE A 126 -18.38 -9.14 -18.71
CA ILE A 126 -17.96 -7.97 -19.49
C ILE A 126 -19.12 -7.40 -20.31
N HIS A 127 -20.02 -8.25 -20.81
CA HIS A 127 -21.18 -7.75 -21.53
C HIS A 127 -22.13 -7.00 -20.59
N GLU A 128 -22.38 -7.54 -19.40
CA GLU A 128 -23.17 -6.86 -18.36
C GLU A 128 -22.56 -5.51 -17.98
N LEU A 129 -21.23 -5.47 -17.79
CA LEU A 129 -20.52 -4.22 -17.50
C LEU A 129 -20.63 -3.19 -18.63
N ILE A 130 -20.55 -3.63 -19.89
CA ILE A 130 -20.73 -2.72 -21.04
C ILE A 130 -22.16 -2.18 -21.09
N CYS A 131 -23.17 -3.04 -20.91
CA CYS A 131 -24.57 -2.60 -20.84
C CYS A 131 -24.80 -1.61 -19.70
N GLN A 132 -24.16 -1.83 -18.56
CA GLN A 132 -24.21 -0.93 -17.41
C GLN A 132 -23.57 0.43 -17.72
N LEU A 133 -22.37 0.44 -18.28
CA LEU A 133 -21.68 1.68 -18.65
C LEU A 133 -22.44 2.46 -19.74
N GLU A 134 -23.09 1.75 -20.68
CA GLU A 134 -23.97 2.35 -21.69
C GLU A 134 -25.22 2.96 -21.03
N GLY A 135 -25.86 2.24 -20.11
CA GLY A 135 -27.02 2.73 -19.35
C GLY A 135 -26.71 3.93 -18.46
N GLN A 136 -25.49 4.02 -17.94
CA GLN A 136 -24.99 5.18 -17.17
C GLN A 136 -24.50 6.34 -18.07
N GLY A 137 -24.49 6.16 -19.39
CA GLY A 137 -24.00 7.16 -20.34
C GLY A 137 -22.48 7.38 -20.32
N VAL A 138 -21.72 6.49 -19.68
CA VAL A 138 -20.25 6.53 -19.63
C VAL A 138 -19.65 6.20 -21.01
N ILE A 139 -20.31 5.31 -21.74
CA ILE A 139 -19.99 4.95 -23.12
C ILE A 139 -21.21 5.15 -24.03
N SER A 140 -20.96 5.29 -25.32
CA SER A 140 -21.99 5.36 -26.36
C SER A 140 -21.57 4.53 -27.57
N ARG A 141 -22.54 4.06 -28.36
CA ARG A 141 -22.26 3.44 -29.66
C ARG A 141 -21.69 4.47 -30.61
N THR A 142 -20.75 4.05 -31.44
CA THR A 142 -20.07 4.95 -32.37
C THR A 142 -19.74 4.26 -33.68
N HIS A 143 -19.30 5.06 -34.66
CA HIS A 143 -18.62 4.60 -35.85
C HIS A 143 -17.37 5.46 -36.06
N SER A 144 -16.22 4.93 -35.67
CA SER A 144 -14.93 5.61 -35.64
C SER A 144 -13.90 4.85 -36.49
N PRO A 145 -13.00 5.56 -37.19
CA PRO A 145 -11.88 4.93 -37.86
C PRO A 145 -10.83 4.34 -36.88
N PHE A 146 -10.88 4.73 -35.61
CA PHE A 146 -10.03 4.17 -34.56
C PHE A 146 -10.65 2.89 -33.99
N ASN A 147 -9.81 1.96 -33.54
CA ASN A 147 -10.26 0.85 -32.72
C ASN A 147 -9.13 0.32 -31.83
N SER A 148 -9.38 0.23 -30.53
CA SER A 148 -8.49 -0.43 -29.56
C SER A 148 -9.17 -1.68 -29.00
N PRO A 149 -8.47 -2.83 -28.92
CA PRO A 149 -9.08 -4.06 -28.46
C PRO A 149 -9.24 -4.07 -26.94
N ILE A 150 -10.32 -4.68 -26.46
CA ILE A 150 -10.51 -4.95 -25.05
C ILE A 150 -9.74 -6.20 -24.60
N TRP A 151 -9.30 -6.18 -23.35
CA TRP A 151 -8.61 -7.28 -22.68
C TRP A 151 -9.18 -7.46 -21.26
N PRO A 152 -10.14 -8.36 -21.05
CA PRO A 152 -10.68 -8.61 -19.72
C PRO A 152 -9.61 -9.16 -18.76
N VAL A 153 -9.50 -8.55 -17.58
CA VAL A 153 -8.53 -8.97 -16.55
C VAL A 153 -9.29 -9.40 -15.30
N ARG A 154 -8.87 -10.51 -14.69
CA ARG A 154 -9.43 -11.00 -13.43
C ARG A 154 -8.75 -10.30 -12.26
N LYS A 155 -9.54 -9.70 -11.38
CA LYS A 155 -9.09 -9.12 -10.11
C LYS A 155 -8.78 -10.22 -9.08
N SER A 156 -8.05 -9.87 -8.03
CA SER A 156 -7.75 -10.77 -6.90
C SER A 156 -9.01 -11.23 -6.15
N ASN A 157 -10.05 -10.40 -6.11
CA ASN A 157 -11.36 -10.75 -5.55
C ASN A 157 -12.20 -11.66 -6.49
N GLY A 158 -11.67 -12.04 -7.65
CA GLY A 158 -12.33 -12.93 -8.61
C GLY A 158 -13.20 -12.22 -9.66
N GLU A 159 -13.52 -10.93 -9.49
CA GLU A 159 -14.31 -10.13 -10.43
C GLU A 159 -13.55 -9.86 -11.74
N TRP A 160 -14.29 -9.62 -12.82
CA TRP A 160 -13.72 -9.19 -14.11
C TRP A 160 -13.65 -7.67 -14.21
N ARG A 161 -12.53 -7.17 -14.76
CA ARG A 161 -12.33 -5.76 -15.10
C ARG A 161 -12.24 -5.60 -16.61
N LEU A 162 -13.04 -4.70 -17.17
CA LEU A 162 -12.87 -4.24 -18.54
C LEU A 162 -11.59 -3.39 -18.61
N THR A 163 -10.62 -3.85 -19.40
CA THR A 163 -9.46 -3.02 -19.76
C THR A 163 -9.40 -2.89 -21.28
N VAL A 164 -8.99 -1.71 -21.76
CA VAL A 164 -8.81 -1.43 -23.19
C VAL A 164 -7.33 -1.24 -23.44
N ASP A 165 -6.80 -1.93 -24.44
CA ASP A 165 -5.37 -1.88 -24.78
C ASP A 165 -5.04 -0.64 -25.60
N TYR A 166 -4.85 0.47 -24.90
CA TYR A 166 -4.45 1.75 -25.50
C TYR A 166 -2.96 1.87 -25.81
N ARG A 167 -2.15 0.81 -25.76
CA ARG A 167 -0.70 0.92 -26.05
C ARG A 167 -0.42 1.57 -27.41
N GLY A 168 -1.12 1.13 -28.45
CA GLY A 168 -0.99 1.73 -29.78
C GLY A 168 -1.45 3.19 -29.83
N LEU A 169 -2.53 3.53 -29.15
CA LEU A 169 -3.02 4.92 -29.07
C LEU A 169 -2.04 5.81 -28.29
N ASN A 170 -1.48 5.30 -27.20
CA ASN A 170 -0.54 6.02 -26.34
C ASN A 170 0.76 6.38 -27.07
N GLU A 171 1.22 5.55 -28.02
CA GLU A 171 2.40 5.82 -28.86
C GLU A 171 2.22 7.04 -29.78
N VAL A 172 1.02 7.22 -30.33
CA VAL A 172 0.72 8.30 -31.30
C VAL A 172 0.03 9.52 -30.69
N THR A 173 -0.28 9.47 -29.39
CA THR A 173 -0.85 10.62 -28.67
C THR A 173 0.27 11.60 -28.34
N PRO A 174 0.14 12.91 -28.66
CA PRO A 174 1.13 13.90 -28.25
C PRO A 174 1.38 13.90 -26.72
N PRO A 175 2.60 14.18 -26.25
CA PRO A 175 2.86 14.28 -24.82
C PRO A 175 2.11 15.47 -24.21
N MET A 176 1.72 15.33 -22.94
CA MET A 176 1.13 16.35 -22.10
C MET A 176 2.00 16.42 -20.85
N SER A 177 2.21 17.63 -20.31
CA SER A 177 2.99 17.80 -19.08
C SER A 177 2.25 17.13 -17.92
N ALA A 178 2.93 16.23 -17.21
CA ALA A 178 2.39 15.61 -16.02
C ALA A 178 2.70 16.47 -14.80
N ALA A 179 1.66 16.90 -14.09
CA ALA A 179 1.78 17.58 -12.79
C ALA A 179 1.59 16.60 -11.61
N VAL A 180 1.68 15.28 -11.85
CA VAL A 180 1.49 14.28 -10.79
C VAL A 180 2.79 14.20 -9.98
N PRO A 181 2.74 14.39 -8.64
CA PRO A 181 3.92 14.30 -7.80
C PRO A 181 4.62 12.95 -7.90
N ASP A 182 5.93 12.94 -7.67
CA ASP A 182 6.67 11.69 -7.57
C ASP A 182 6.25 10.92 -6.30
N MET A 183 6.09 9.60 -6.45
CA MET A 183 5.61 8.75 -5.36
C MET A 183 6.59 8.72 -4.18
N LEU A 184 7.89 8.84 -4.42
CA LEU A 184 8.90 8.88 -3.37
C LEU A 184 8.87 10.22 -2.62
N GLU A 185 8.64 11.33 -3.33
CA GLU A 185 8.46 12.65 -2.72
C GLU A 185 7.25 12.67 -1.78
N LEU A 186 6.10 12.13 -2.22
CA LEU A 186 4.90 12.02 -1.37
C LEU A 186 5.15 11.15 -0.13
N GLN A 187 5.93 10.09 -0.25
CA GLN A 187 6.30 9.25 0.89
C GLN A 187 7.15 10.02 1.89
N TYR A 188 8.17 10.74 1.42
CA TYR A 188 9.02 11.55 2.30
C TYR A 188 8.24 12.68 2.97
N GLU A 189 7.32 13.32 2.24
CA GLU A 189 6.47 14.34 2.82
C GLU A 189 5.61 13.74 3.93
N LEU A 190 4.92 12.62 3.70
CA LEU A 190 4.10 11.97 4.73
C LEU A 190 4.93 11.52 5.94
N GLU A 191 6.14 10.99 5.71
CA GLU A 191 7.08 10.59 6.75
C GLU A 191 7.51 11.79 7.62
N SER A 192 7.69 12.96 7.01
CA SER A 192 8.08 14.21 7.70
C SER A 192 7.00 14.76 8.63
N LYS A 193 5.73 14.40 8.41
CA LYS A 193 4.61 14.84 9.27
C LYS A 193 4.60 14.14 10.61
N ALA A 194 5.26 12.96 10.72
CA ALA A 194 5.36 12.17 11.94
C ALA A 194 4.01 11.96 12.67
N ALA A 195 2.93 11.82 11.90
CA ALA A 195 1.57 11.78 12.44
C ALA A 195 1.22 10.45 13.11
N LYS A 196 0.24 10.48 14.02
CA LYS A 196 -0.22 9.30 14.77
C LYS A 196 -1.48 8.69 14.19
N TRP A 197 -2.33 9.51 13.61
CA TRP A 197 -3.62 9.11 13.06
C TRP A 197 -3.70 9.47 11.59
N TYR A 198 -4.37 8.62 10.83
CA TYR A 198 -4.53 8.73 9.38
C TYR A 198 -5.94 8.35 8.93
N ALA A 199 -6.36 8.92 7.81
CA ALA A 199 -7.49 8.41 7.05
C ALA A 199 -7.19 8.48 5.55
N THR A 200 -7.68 7.51 4.79
CA THR A 200 -7.52 7.46 3.34
C THR A 200 -8.88 7.45 2.66
N ILE A 201 -8.98 8.18 1.56
CA ILE A 201 -10.16 8.31 0.73
C ILE A 201 -9.74 7.96 -0.70
N ASP A 202 -10.34 6.90 -1.25
CA ASP A 202 -10.16 6.48 -2.65
C ASP A 202 -11.44 6.79 -3.41
N ILE A 203 -11.31 7.59 -4.49
CA ILE A 203 -12.45 8.06 -5.28
C ILE A 203 -12.87 6.97 -6.26
N ALA A 204 -14.12 6.51 -6.14
CA ALA A 204 -14.63 5.42 -6.95
C ALA A 204 -14.78 5.85 -8.41
N ASN A 205 -14.18 5.08 -9.33
CA ASN A 205 -14.29 5.30 -10.77
C ASN A 205 -13.99 6.76 -11.18
N ALA A 206 -13.01 7.39 -10.54
CA ALA A 206 -12.71 8.82 -10.68
C ALA A 206 -12.63 9.27 -12.15
N PHE A 207 -11.95 8.48 -13.01
CA PHE A 207 -11.86 8.75 -14.45
C PHE A 207 -13.22 8.84 -15.14
N PHE A 208 -14.14 7.93 -14.83
CA PHE A 208 -15.48 7.92 -15.45
C PHE A 208 -16.36 9.07 -14.97
N SER A 209 -15.94 9.80 -13.94
CA SER A 209 -16.63 11.00 -13.48
C SER A 209 -16.33 12.23 -14.36
N ILE A 210 -15.28 12.18 -15.19
CA ILE A 210 -14.78 13.32 -15.95
C ILE A 210 -15.37 13.30 -17.37
N PRO A 211 -16.14 14.32 -17.79
CA PRO A 211 -16.69 14.40 -19.14
C PRO A 211 -15.62 14.64 -20.20
N LEU A 212 -15.70 13.94 -21.33
CA LEU A 212 -14.84 14.15 -22.49
C LEU A 212 -15.55 14.94 -23.58
N ALA A 213 -14.83 15.86 -24.21
CA ALA A 213 -15.33 16.63 -25.34
C ALA A 213 -15.67 15.74 -26.54
N ALA A 214 -16.78 16.03 -27.23
CA ALA A 214 -17.31 15.22 -28.33
C ALA A 214 -16.28 14.95 -29.44
N GLU A 215 -15.44 15.94 -29.76
CA GLU A 215 -14.43 15.88 -30.82
C GLU A 215 -13.31 14.88 -30.49
N CYS A 216 -13.05 14.67 -29.20
CA CYS A 216 -12.00 13.77 -28.73
C CYS A 216 -12.46 12.31 -28.64
N ARG A 217 -13.76 12.05 -28.52
CA ARG A 217 -14.30 10.70 -28.27
C ARG A 217 -13.90 9.67 -29.34
N PRO A 218 -13.88 9.95 -30.66
CA PRO A 218 -13.62 8.92 -31.67
C PRO A 218 -12.32 8.13 -31.48
N GLN A 219 -11.25 8.75 -30.96
CA GLN A 219 -9.95 8.07 -30.81
C GLN A 219 -9.93 6.96 -29.76
N PHE A 220 -10.92 6.97 -28.85
CA PHE A 220 -11.05 6.00 -27.76
C PHE A 220 -11.98 4.83 -28.10
N ALA A 221 -12.32 4.66 -29.38
CA ALA A 221 -13.24 3.62 -29.81
C ALA A 221 -12.69 2.21 -29.55
N PHE A 222 -13.58 1.30 -29.17
CA PHE A 222 -13.32 -0.13 -28.98
C PHE A 222 -14.50 -0.96 -29.50
N THR A 223 -14.27 -2.24 -29.80
CA THR A 223 -15.30 -3.12 -30.36
C THR A 223 -15.63 -4.25 -29.40
N TRP A 224 -16.92 -4.48 -29.17
CA TRP A 224 -17.43 -5.62 -28.41
C TRP A 224 -18.57 -6.31 -29.15
N ARG A 225 -18.45 -7.63 -29.37
CA ARG A 225 -19.48 -8.46 -30.05
C ARG A 225 -19.98 -7.86 -31.38
N GLY A 226 -19.09 -7.25 -32.16
CA GLY A 226 -19.43 -6.66 -33.46
C GLY A 226 -20.05 -5.26 -33.40
N VAL A 227 -20.23 -4.69 -32.20
CA VAL A 227 -20.68 -3.31 -32.00
C VAL A 227 -19.50 -2.46 -31.54
N GLN A 228 -19.33 -1.30 -32.15
CA GLN A 228 -18.28 -0.35 -31.75
C GLN A 228 -18.85 0.68 -30.77
N TYR A 229 -18.07 0.93 -29.72
CA TYR A 229 -18.38 1.87 -28.65
C TYR A 229 -17.25 2.87 -28.50
N THR A 230 -17.56 4.03 -27.93
CA THR A 230 -16.56 4.98 -27.45
C THR A 230 -16.95 5.54 -26.09
N TRP A 231 -15.99 6.21 -25.44
CA TRP A 231 -16.15 6.79 -24.12
C TRP A 231 -16.65 8.23 -24.21
N ASN A 232 -17.71 8.55 -23.45
CA ASN A 232 -18.19 9.90 -23.20
C ASN A 232 -17.50 10.54 -21.97
N ARG A 233 -16.70 9.73 -21.26
CA ARG A 233 -15.97 10.06 -20.05
C ARG A 233 -14.51 9.64 -20.20
N LEU A 234 -13.62 10.16 -19.35
CA LEU A 234 -12.19 9.88 -19.46
C LEU A 234 -11.91 8.36 -19.29
N PRO A 235 -11.27 7.69 -20.28
CA PRO A 235 -11.12 6.24 -20.25
C PRO A 235 -9.98 5.80 -19.33
N GLN A 236 -10.09 4.57 -18.81
CA GLN A 236 -8.99 3.91 -18.11
C GLN A 236 -7.96 3.34 -19.10
N GLY A 237 -6.67 3.45 -18.77
CA GLY A 237 -5.55 2.89 -19.56
C GLY A 237 -4.95 3.84 -20.61
N TRP A 238 -5.58 4.98 -20.87
CA TRP A 238 -4.97 6.05 -21.66
C TRP A 238 -3.95 6.83 -20.84
N LYS A 239 -2.80 7.17 -21.44
CA LYS A 239 -1.61 7.61 -20.71
C LYS A 239 -1.77 8.92 -19.93
N HIS A 240 -2.63 9.83 -20.38
CA HIS A 240 -2.83 11.14 -19.74
C HIS A 240 -4.07 11.19 -18.84
N SER A 241 -4.86 10.11 -18.77
CA SER A 241 -6.01 10.06 -17.86
C SER A 241 -5.63 10.34 -16.40
N PRO A 242 -4.52 9.79 -15.86
CA PRO A 242 -4.06 10.09 -14.50
C PRO A 242 -3.78 11.58 -14.28
N THR A 243 -3.10 12.23 -15.23
CA THR A 243 -2.72 13.64 -15.13
C THR A 243 -3.94 14.57 -15.07
N ILE A 244 -4.90 14.37 -15.99
CA ILE A 244 -6.13 15.17 -16.02
C ILE A 244 -6.95 14.93 -14.76
N CYS A 245 -7.09 13.67 -14.35
CA CYS A 245 -7.85 13.33 -13.15
C CYS A 245 -7.22 13.95 -11.89
N HIS A 246 -5.89 13.86 -11.76
CA HIS A 246 -5.17 14.44 -10.64
C HIS A 246 -5.39 15.95 -10.56
N GLY A 247 -5.20 16.68 -11.66
CA GLY A 247 -5.36 18.13 -11.71
C GLY A 247 -6.80 18.61 -11.43
N LEU A 248 -7.82 17.87 -11.88
CA LEU A 248 -9.22 18.21 -11.59
C LEU A 248 -9.58 17.98 -10.12
N ILE A 249 -9.11 16.90 -9.51
CA ILE A 249 -9.29 16.64 -8.08
C ILE A 249 -8.56 17.73 -7.28
N GLN A 250 -7.31 18.04 -7.62
CA GLN A 250 -6.54 19.10 -6.97
C GLN A 250 -7.27 20.45 -7.05
N THR A 251 -7.76 20.83 -8.23
CA THR A 251 -8.55 22.06 -8.43
C THR A 251 -9.81 22.08 -7.56
N ALA A 252 -10.51 20.94 -7.43
CA ALA A 252 -11.69 20.85 -6.59
C ALA A 252 -11.34 21.02 -5.10
N LEU A 253 -10.25 20.40 -4.64
CA LEU A 253 -9.76 20.49 -3.26
C LEU A 253 -9.28 21.90 -2.93
N GLU A 254 -8.55 22.56 -3.83
CA GLU A 254 -8.11 23.95 -3.67
C GLU A 254 -9.30 24.92 -3.59
N LYS A 255 -10.27 24.81 -4.50
CA LYS A 255 -11.49 25.64 -4.48
C LYS A 255 -12.35 25.42 -3.23
N GLY A 256 -12.34 24.21 -2.69
CA GLY A 256 -13.04 23.85 -1.47
C GLY A 256 -12.29 24.20 -0.18
N GLU A 257 -11.12 24.84 -0.29
CA GLU A 257 -10.23 25.12 0.84
C GLU A 257 -9.96 23.86 1.67
N ALA A 258 -9.63 22.77 0.98
CA ALA A 258 -9.36 21.49 1.62
C ALA A 258 -8.28 21.63 2.70
N PRO A 259 -8.44 20.92 3.84
CA PRO A 259 -7.41 20.89 4.86
C PRO A 259 -6.13 20.23 4.33
N GLU A 260 -5.05 20.28 5.10
CA GLU A 260 -3.78 19.63 4.75
C GLU A 260 -3.99 18.14 4.42
N HIS A 261 -3.54 17.73 3.23
CA HIS A 261 -3.70 16.39 2.69
C HIS A 261 -2.59 16.09 1.67
N LEU A 262 -2.43 14.81 1.32
CA LEU A 262 -1.65 14.38 0.16
C LEU A 262 -2.55 13.64 -0.80
N GLN A 263 -2.30 13.86 -2.09
CA GLN A 263 -3.07 13.27 -3.16
C GLN A 263 -2.12 12.61 -4.15
N TYR A 264 -2.48 11.39 -4.57
CA TYR A 264 -1.89 10.72 -5.71
C TYR A 264 -2.99 10.21 -6.63
N ILE A 265 -3.22 10.93 -7.72
CA ILE A 265 -4.33 10.67 -8.65
C ILE A 265 -5.68 10.67 -7.90
N ASP A 266 -6.28 9.50 -7.66
CA ASP A 266 -7.56 9.24 -7.01
C ASP A 266 -7.46 8.84 -5.53
N ASP A 267 -6.25 8.56 -5.04
CA ASP A 267 -5.96 8.24 -3.64
C ASP A 267 -5.61 9.51 -2.85
N ILE A 268 -6.35 9.78 -1.78
CA ILE A 268 -6.12 10.90 -0.86
C ILE A 268 -5.83 10.37 0.53
N ILE A 269 -4.87 10.97 1.22
CA ILE A 269 -4.58 10.71 2.62
C ILE A 269 -4.59 12.01 3.43
N VAL A 270 -5.18 11.93 4.63
CA VAL A 270 -5.11 12.95 5.67
C VAL A 270 -4.48 12.38 6.93
N TRP A 271 -3.90 13.25 7.74
CA TRP A 271 -3.21 12.88 8.97
C TRP A 271 -3.44 13.90 10.08
N GLY A 272 -3.12 13.49 11.31
CA GLY A 272 -3.25 14.31 12.50
C GLY A 272 -2.68 13.65 13.75
N ASN A 273 -2.78 14.37 14.87
CA ASN A 273 -2.32 13.90 16.17
C ASN A 273 -3.42 13.24 17.01
N SER A 274 -4.69 13.46 16.66
CA SER A 274 -5.85 12.80 17.26
C SER A 274 -6.78 12.22 16.19
N ALA A 275 -7.67 11.31 16.60
CA ALA A 275 -8.63 10.70 15.70
C ALA A 275 -9.69 11.71 15.22
N GLU A 276 -10.09 12.63 16.10
CA GLU A 276 -11.09 13.67 15.88
C GLU A 276 -10.62 14.65 14.81
N GLU A 277 -9.38 15.14 14.93
CA GLU A 277 -8.75 16.02 13.94
C GLU A 277 -8.80 15.39 12.54
N VAL A 278 -8.41 14.12 12.44
CA VAL A 278 -8.41 13.37 11.17
C VAL A 278 -9.83 13.15 10.65
N SER A 279 -10.79 12.88 11.54
CA SER A 279 -12.19 12.73 11.18
C SER A 279 -12.76 14.03 10.61
N GLU A 280 -12.50 15.17 11.23
CA GLU A 280 -12.94 16.48 10.73
C GLU A 280 -12.32 16.81 9.38
N LYS A 281 -11.00 16.60 9.22
CA LYS A 281 -10.32 16.79 7.93
C LYS A 281 -10.92 15.90 6.84
N GLY A 282 -11.11 14.62 7.14
CA GLY A 282 -11.71 13.65 6.22
C GLY A 282 -13.15 14.03 5.82
N LYS A 283 -13.97 14.46 6.78
CA LYS A 283 -15.34 14.95 6.56
C LYS A 283 -15.35 16.13 5.58
N LYS A 284 -14.48 17.11 5.79
CA LYS A 284 -14.38 18.30 4.91
C LYS A 284 -13.98 17.90 3.48
N ILE A 285 -12.97 17.03 3.31
CA ILE A 285 -12.55 16.55 1.99
C ILE A 285 -13.68 15.81 1.27
N ILE A 286 -14.35 14.87 1.96
CA ILE A 286 -15.47 14.12 1.38
C ILE A 286 -16.58 15.07 0.91
N GLN A 287 -16.92 16.08 1.70
CA GLN A 287 -17.94 17.07 1.33
C GLN A 287 -17.54 17.85 0.06
N ILE A 288 -16.29 18.31 -0.03
CA ILE A 288 -15.78 19.04 -1.21
C ILE A 288 -15.90 18.16 -2.46
N LEU A 289 -15.47 16.91 -2.37
CA LEU A 289 -15.51 15.96 -3.49
C LEU A 289 -16.94 15.65 -3.94
N LEU A 290 -17.86 15.43 -2.99
CA LEU A 290 -19.28 15.20 -3.28
C LEU A 290 -19.92 16.44 -3.94
N GLN A 291 -19.59 17.65 -3.48
CA GLN A 291 -20.08 18.90 -4.07
C GLN A 291 -19.55 19.11 -5.50
N ALA A 292 -18.31 18.70 -5.78
CA ALA A 292 -17.73 18.72 -7.11
C ALA A 292 -18.36 17.69 -8.07
N GLY A 293 -19.10 16.70 -7.54
CA GLY A 293 -19.79 15.68 -8.29
C GLY A 293 -19.04 14.34 -8.39
N PHE A 294 -17.98 14.14 -7.60
CA PHE A 294 -17.35 12.82 -7.49
C PHE A 294 -18.23 11.85 -6.71
N ALA A 295 -18.15 10.57 -7.06
CA ALA A 295 -18.74 9.50 -6.27
C ALA A 295 -17.67 8.86 -5.37
N ILE A 296 -17.99 8.69 -4.09
CA ILE A 296 -17.11 8.04 -3.12
C ILE A 296 -17.82 6.80 -2.59
N LYS A 297 -17.11 5.68 -2.61
CA LYS A 297 -17.63 4.41 -2.10
C LYS A 297 -17.30 4.27 -0.62
N ARG A 298 -18.28 3.85 0.17
CA ARG A 298 -18.10 3.63 1.62
C ARG A 298 -16.92 2.69 1.93
N SER A 299 -16.78 1.59 1.19
CA SER A 299 -15.69 0.61 1.39
C SER A 299 -14.30 1.13 0.99
N LYS A 300 -14.21 2.28 0.34
CA LYS A 300 -12.96 2.93 -0.12
C LYS A 300 -12.52 4.07 0.81
N VAL A 301 -13.33 4.41 1.79
CA VAL A 301 -12.97 5.33 2.88
C VAL A 301 -12.52 4.50 4.07
N LYS A 302 -11.34 4.79 4.59
CA LYS A 302 -10.74 4.10 5.74
C LYS A 302 -10.24 5.09 6.78
N GLY A 303 -10.31 4.70 8.04
CA GLY A 303 -9.90 5.52 9.17
C GLY A 303 -11.04 6.39 9.74
N PRO A 304 -10.75 7.22 10.75
CA PRO A 304 -9.43 7.46 11.35
C PRO A 304 -8.82 6.19 11.96
N ALA A 305 -7.53 5.96 11.73
CA ALA A 305 -6.80 4.82 12.28
C ALA A 305 -5.33 5.16 12.50
N GLN A 306 -4.70 4.50 13.49
CA GLN A 306 -3.26 4.62 13.73
C GLN A 306 -2.41 3.86 12.71
N GLU A 307 -3.04 2.92 12.01
CA GLU A 307 -2.45 2.12 10.94
C GLU A 307 -3.25 2.30 9.66
N ILE A 308 -2.56 2.63 8.58
CA ILE A 308 -3.18 2.70 7.25
C ILE A 308 -2.24 2.21 6.15
N GLN A 309 -2.81 1.79 5.03
CA GLN A 309 -2.04 1.49 3.83
C GLN A 309 -2.30 2.57 2.78
N PHE A 310 -1.23 3.20 2.28
CA PHE A 310 -1.27 4.25 1.27
C PHE A 310 -0.10 4.07 0.30
N LEU A 311 -0.36 4.15 -1.01
CA LEU A 311 0.62 3.92 -2.09
C LEU A 311 1.40 2.60 -1.96
N GLY A 312 0.71 1.55 -1.50
CA GLY A 312 1.30 0.22 -1.33
C GLY A 312 2.17 0.05 -0.08
N ILE A 313 2.27 1.06 0.78
CA ILE A 313 3.08 1.08 1.99
C ILE A 313 2.19 1.12 3.22
N ARG A 314 2.60 0.43 4.29
CA ARG A 314 1.95 0.49 5.60
C ARG A 314 2.55 1.65 6.40
N TRP A 315 1.68 2.52 6.90
CA TRP A 315 2.01 3.66 7.74
C TRP A 315 1.49 3.40 9.15
N HIS A 316 2.36 3.54 10.15
CA HIS A 316 2.01 3.40 11.55
C HIS A 316 2.96 4.21 12.42
N ASP A 317 2.42 5.11 13.26
CA ASP A 317 3.20 6.00 14.15
C ASP A 317 4.28 6.81 13.36
N GLY A 318 3.91 7.36 12.20
CA GLY A 318 4.83 8.08 11.32
C GLY A 318 5.88 7.20 10.62
N ARG A 319 5.84 5.88 10.79
CA ARG A 319 6.84 4.95 10.23
C ARG A 319 6.37 4.29 8.96
N ARG A 320 7.31 4.11 8.03
CA ARG A 320 7.17 3.30 6.83
C ARG A 320 7.42 1.84 7.14
N GLN A 321 6.48 0.97 6.76
CA GLN A 321 6.59 -0.48 6.95
C GLN A 321 6.15 -1.25 5.70
N ILE A 322 6.66 -2.48 5.58
CA ILE A 322 6.19 -3.43 4.57
C ILE A 322 4.81 -3.97 5.03
N PRO A 323 3.77 -3.94 4.19
CA PRO A 323 2.47 -4.54 4.53
C PRO A 323 2.60 -6.04 4.83
N MET A 324 1.84 -6.51 5.85
CA MET A 324 1.93 -7.89 6.32
C MET A 324 1.53 -8.92 5.25
N ASP A 325 0.58 -8.59 4.37
CA ASP A 325 0.18 -9.46 3.27
C ASP A 325 1.32 -9.65 2.25
N ILE A 326 2.14 -8.62 2.05
CA ILE A 326 3.33 -8.69 1.19
C ILE A 326 4.42 -9.54 1.85
N ILE A 327 4.67 -9.35 3.15
CA ILE A 327 5.61 -10.18 3.92
C ILE A 327 5.20 -11.66 3.81
N ASN A 328 3.93 -11.97 4.08
CA ASN A 328 3.41 -13.34 4.02
C ASN A 328 3.53 -13.94 2.61
N LYS A 329 3.23 -13.17 1.56
CA LYS A 329 3.39 -13.61 0.17
C LYS A 329 4.86 -13.95 -0.14
N ILE A 330 5.80 -13.08 0.24
CA ILE A 330 7.24 -13.28 0.00
C ILE A 330 7.75 -14.51 0.78
N ALA A 331 7.35 -14.65 2.05
CA ALA A 331 7.71 -15.79 2.89
C ALA A 331 7.21 -17.13 2.31
N ALA A 332 6.02 -17.13 1.68
CA ALA A 332 5.44 -18.30 1.04
C ALA A 332 5.99 -18.61 -0.37
N MET A 333 6.80 -17.74 -0.97
CA MET A 333 7.32 -17.97 -2.32
C MET A 333 8.22 -19.21 -2.37
N SER A 334 8.02 -20.01 -3.42
CA SER A 334 8.87 -21.14 -3.75
C SER A 334 10.16 -20.67 -4.46
N PRO A 335 11.26 -21.44 -4.38
CA PRO A 335 12.48 -21.13 -5.09
C PRO A 335 12.24 -21.01 -6.62
N PRO A 336 12.75 -19.94 -7.26
CA PRO A 336 12.69 -19.79 -8.72
C PRO A 336 13.32 -20.96 -9.46
N THR A 337 12.69 -21.36 -10.56
CA THR A 337 13.15 -22.47 -11.43
C THR A 337 13.83 -21.99 -12.71
N ASN A 338 13.75 -20.70 -13.02
CA ASN A 338 14.35 -20.11 -14.20
C ASN A 338 14.71 -18.62 -14.00
N LYS A 339 15.49 -18.06 -14.93
CA LYS A 339 15.95 -16.67 -14.88
C LYS A 339 14.82 -15.66 -14.78
N LYS A 340 13.71 -15.89 -15.48
CA LYS A 340 12.57 -14.97 -15.52
C LYS A 340 11.87 -14.91 -14.17
N GLU A 341 11.68 -16.06 -13.52
CA GLU A 341 11.17 -16.14 -12.15
C GLU A 341 12.12 -15.49 -11.15
N THR A 342 13.43 -15.69 -11.28
CA THR A 342 14.40 -15.02 -10.40
C THR A 342 14.38 -13.51 -10.58
N GLN A 343 14.26 -13.01 -11.82
CA GLN A 343 14.10 -11.58 -12.10
C GLN A 343 12.81 -11.02 -11.51
N ALA A 344 11.70 -11.76 -11.63
CA ALA A 344 10.42 -11.36 -11.05
C ALA A 344 10.50 -11.29 -9.52
N PHE A 345 11.11 -12.31 -8.88
CA PHE A 345 11.36 -12.33 -7.44
C PHE A 345 12.20 -11.13 -6.99
N LEU A 346 13.34 -10.89 -7.66
CA LEU A 346 14.23 -9.76 -7.37
C LEU A 346 13.54 -8.39 -7.57
N GLY A 347 12.61 -8.29 -8.53
CA GLY A 347 11.79 -7.10 -8.71
C GLY A 347 10.87 -6.85 -7.51
N VAL A 348 10.23 -7.90 -6.98
CA VAL A 348 9.35 -7.81 -5.81
C VAL A 348 10.12 -7.41 -4.55
N VAL A 349 11.20 -8.12 -4.22
CA VAL A 349 11.99 -7.81 -3.01
C VAL A 349 12.80 -6.52 -3.16
N GLY A 350 13.17 -6.16 -4.39
CA GLY A 350 13.96 -4.96 -4.69
C GLY A 350 13.23 -3.65 -4.41
N PHE A 351 11.90 -3.64 -4.45
CA PHE A 351 11.09 -2.48 -4.03
C PHE A 351 11.31 -2.16 -2.55
N TRP A 352 11.51 -3.18 -1.71
CA TRP A 352 11.65 -3.06 -0.26
C TRP A 352 13.10 -2.97 0.23
N ARG A 353 14.09 -2.88 -0.68
CA ARG A 353 15.53 -2.93 -0.36
C ARG A 353 15.97 -1.96 0.74
N MET A 354 15.32 -0.79 0.85
CA MET A 354 15.65 0.21 1.86
C MET A 354 15.32 -0.21 3.29
N HIS A 355 14.49 -1.24 3.49
CA HIS A 355 14.16 -1.81 4.79
C HIS A 355 15.11 -2.93 5.22
N VAL A 356 15.99 -3.37 4.31
CA VAL A 356 16.84 -4.55 4.48
C VAL A 356 18.31 -4.12 4.51
N PRO A 357 18.98 -4.23 5.67
CA PRO A 357 20.43 -4.05 5.75
C PRO A 357 21.16 -4.97 4.77
N ASN A 358 22.18 -4.46 4.09
CA ASN A 358 23.04 -5.25 3.20
C ASN A 358 22.31 -5.97 2.04
N TYR A 359 21.10 -5.52 1.68
CA TYR A 359 20.25 -6.12 0.63
C TYR A 359 21.02 -6.62 -0.59
N SER A 360 21.80 -5.74 -1.24
CA SER A 360 22.50 -6.05 -2.51
C SER A 360 23.58 -7.11 -2.34
N LEU A 361 24.17 -7.23 -1.14
CA LEU A 361 25.16 -8.26 -0.84
C LEU A 361 24.47 -9.62 -0.70
N ILE A 362 23.32 -9.66 -0.01
CA ILE A 362 22.53 -10.88 0.18
C ILE A 362 22.03 -11.42 -1.16
N VAL A 363 21.45 -10.56 -2.01
CA VAL A 363 20.84 -11.00 -3.28
C VAL A 363 21.84 -11.12 -4.44
N SER A 364 23.14 -10.84 -4.21
CA SER A 364 24.17 -10.90 -5.25
C SER A 364 24.21 -12.24 -6.00
N PRO A 365 24.18 -13.42 -5.32
CA PRO A 365 24.16 -14.72 -6.01
C PRO A 365 22.95 -14.90 -6.94
N LEU A 366 21.81 -14.26 -6.62
CA LEU A 366 20.60 -14.30 -7.44
C LEU A 366 20.73 -13.41 -8.67
N TYR A 367 21.36 -12.24 -8.54
CA TYR A 367 21.67 -11.41 -9.71
C TYR A 367 22.65 -12.10 -10.67
N HIS A 368 23.58 -12.91 -10.16
CA HIS A 368 24.51 -13.64 -11.01
C HIS A 368 23.81 -14.62 -11.96
N VAL A 369 22.76 -15.33 -11.52
CA VAL A 369 22.04 -16.30 -12.38
C VAL A 369 21.08 -15.63 -13.37
N THR A 370 20.70 -14.38 -13.15
CA THR A 370 19.82 -13.63 -14.07
C THR A 370 20.55 -12.96 -15.23
N ARG A 371 21.89 -12.94 -15.22
CA ARG A 371 22.69 -12.35 -16.30
C ARG A 371 22.47 -13.11 -17.61
N LYS A 372 22.36 -12.37 -18.73
CA LYS A 372 22.14 -12.95 -20.07
C LYS A 372 23.20 -13.99 -20.44
N LYS A 373 24.47 -13.70 -20.15
CA LYS A 373 25.63 -14.54 -20.50
C LYS A 373 25.80 -15.81 -19.64
N ASN A 374 25.10 -15.92 -18.51
CA ASN A 374 25.32 -17.01 -17.56
C ASN A 374 24.27 -18.10 -17.73
N ASP A 375 24.60 -19.37 -17.52
CA ASP A 375 23.56 -20.40 -17.43
C ASP A 375 22.77 -20.29 -16.13
N PHE A 376 21.50 -20.72 -16.15
CA PHE A 376 20.72 -20.80 -14.92
C PHE A 376 21.19 -22.01 -14.09
N LYS A 377 21.92 -21.74 -13.00
CA LYS A 377 22.38 -22.76 -12.05
C LYS A 377 21.89 -22.40 -10.66
N TRP A 378 21.02 -23.22 -10.08
CA TRP A 378 20.45 -23.01 -8.76
C TRP A 378 21.17 -23.87 -7.71
N GLY A 379 22.33 -23.36 -7.24
CA GLY A 379 23.19 -24.05 -6.28
C GLY A 379 22.89 -23.72 -4.82
N PRO A 380 23.76 -24.18 -3.89
CA PRO A 380 23.66 -23.87 -2.46
C PRO A 380 23.67 -22.37 -2.18
N GLU A 381 24.54 -21.60 -2.85
CA GLU A 381 24.65 -20.14 -2.67
C GLU A 381 23.35 -19.40 -3.03
N GLN A 382 22.72 -19.74 -4.16
CA GLN A 382 21.46 -19.13 -4.58
C GLN A 382 20.33 -19.52 -3.62
N ARG A 383 20.31 -20.77 -3.16
CA ARG A 383 19.31 -21.25 -2.20
C ARG A 383 19.45 -20.56 -0.85
N GLN A 384 20.68 -20.37 -0.38
CA GLN A 384 20.98 -19.62 0.84
C GLN A 384 20.58 -18.15 0.69
N ALA A 385 20.98 -17.49 -0.39
CA ALA A 385 20.62 -16.09 -0.67
C ALA A 385 19.10 -15.89 -0.73
N PHE A 386 18.38 -16.84 -1.37
CA PHE A 386 16.93 -16.82 -1.47
C PHE A 386 16.24 -16.95 -0.11
N GLU A 387 16.68 -17.88 0.73
CA GLU A 387 16.08 -18.05 2.05
C GLU A 387 16.46 -16.90 2.99
N GLN A 388 17.72 -16.44 2.92
CA GLN A 388 18.19 -15.31 3.71
C GLN A 388 17.39 -14.04 3.41
N ILE A 389 17.20 -13.67 2.14
CA ILE A 389 16.45 -12.44 1.83
C ILE A 389 14.98 -12.54 2.28
N LYS A 390 14.38 -13.75 2.24
CA LYS A 390 13.03 -13.96 2.78
C LYS A 390 12.99 -13.71 4.29
N GLN A 391 13.96 -14.24 5.02
CA GLN A 391 14.08 -14.02 6.47
C GLN A 391 14.28 -12.53 6.80
N GLU A 392 15.15 -11.83 6.06
CA GLU A 392 15.39 -10.40 6.27
C GLU A 392 14.15 -9.54 5.97
N ILE A 393 13.32 -9.93 4.99
CA ILE A 393 12.04 -9.24 4.72
C ILE A 393 11.03 -9.45 5.85
N VAL A 394 11.01 -10.64 6.46
CA VAL A 394 10.14 -10.91 7.64
C VAL A 394 10.56 -10.05 8.84
N HIS A 395 11.86 -9.82 9.00
CA HIS A 395 12.43 -8.99 10.07
C HIS A 395 12.73 -7.55 9.60
N ALA A 396 12.11 -7.11 8.51
CA ALA A 396 12.36 -5.82 7.90
C ALA A 396 12.13 -4.68 8.89
N VAL A 397 13.05 -3.72 8.89
CA VAL A 397 13.03 -2.64 9.88
C VAL A 397 12.04 -1.56 9.45
N ALA A 398 11.21 -1.10 10.39
CA ALA A 398 10.36 0.07 10.19
C ALA A 398 11.24 1.33 10.06
N LEU A 399 11.01 2.13 9.03
CA LEU A 399 11.79 3.35 8.79
C LEU A 399 11.05 4.58 9.30
N GLY A 400 11.78 5.57 9.80
CA GLY A 400 11.22 6.81 10.32
C GLY A 400 10.60 6.69 11.72
N PRO A 401 9.77 7.67 12.15
CA PRO A 401 9.46 8.90 11.41
C PRO A 401 10.68 9.81 11.26
N VAL A 402 10.67 10.65 10.22
CA VAL A 402 11.66 11.72 10.04
C VAL A 402 11.21 12.92 10.88
N ARG A 403 12.04 13.31 11.84
CA ARG A 403 11.83 14.52 12.63
C ARG A 403 12.64 15.67 12.05
N ALA A 404 12.02 16.84 11.98
CA ALA A 404 12.70 18.10 11.73
C ALA A 404 12.95 18.81 13.07
N GLY A 405 14.10 19.47 13.20
CA GLY A 405 14.42 20.30 14.36
C GLY A 405 15.93 20.55 14.49
N PRO A 406 16.34 21.66 15.11
CA PRO A 406 17.75 22.05 15.23
C PRO A 406 18.58 21.05 16.03
N ASP A 407 17.95 20.31 16.95
CA ASP A 407 18.62 19.33 17.81
C ASP A 407 18.59 17.89 17.26
N VAL A 408 17.96 17.70 16.09
CA VAL A 408 17.83 16.38 15.47
C VAL A 408 19.08 16.11 14.63
N LYS A 409 19.84 15.08 14.99
CA LYS A 409 21.07 14.72 14.29
C LYS A 409 20.83 13.51 13.40
N ASN A 410 21.15 13.67 12.13
CA ASN A 410 21.29 12.56 11.20
C ASN A 410 22.70 11.99 11.34
N VAL A 411 22.80 10.68 11.47
CA VAL A 411 24.05 9.93 11.58
C VAL A 411 24.08 8.93 10.45
N LEU A 412 25.02 9.12 9.55
CA LEU A 412 25.31 8.19 8.47
C LEU A 412 26.38 7.21 8.94
N TYR A 413 26.05 5.93 8.99
CA TYR A 413 27.03 4.86 9.18
C TYR A 413 27.36 4.26 7.83
N THR A 414 28.64 4.23 7.50
CA THR A 414 29.18 3.67 6.26
C THR A 414 30.11 2.52 6.63
N ALA A 415 30.16 1.51 5.77
CA ALA A 415 31.09 0.40 5.92
C ALA A 415 31.51 -0.13 4.55
N ALA A 416 32.80 -0.47 4.42
CA ALA A 416 33.29 -1.25 3.30
C ALA A 416 33.31 -2.74 3.64
N GLY A 417 32.29 -3.47 3.20
CA GLY A 417 32.31 -4.93 3.27
C GLY A 417 33.21 -5.55 2.19
N GLU A 418 33.61 -6.80 2.38
CA GLU A 418 34.43 -7.56 1.40
C GLU A 418 33.80 -7.54 -0.02
N ASN A 419 32.47 -7.58 -0.07
CA ASN A 419 31.70 -7.70 -1.30
C ASN A 419 31.12 -6.38 -1.82
N GLY A 420 31.28 -5.27 -1.09
CA GLY A 420 30.81 -3.96 -1.54
C GLY A 420 30.55 -2.93 -0.42
N PRO A 421 30.39 -1.65 -0.79
CA PRO A 421 30.03 -0.59 0.15
C PRO A 421 28.60 -0.73 0.65
N THR A 422 28.37 -0.34 1.90
CA THR A 422 27.07 -0.23 2.52
C THR A 422 26.97 1.06 3.32
N TRP A 423 25.75 1.56 3.44
CA TRP A 423 25.45 2.65 4.36
C TRP A 423 24.08 2.46 5.01
N SER A 424 23.92 3.07 6.18
CA SER A 424 22.65 3.17 6.87
C SER A 424 22.51 4.57 7.44
N LEU A 425 21.37 5.20 7.16
CA LEU A 425 21.05 6.53 7.66
C LEU A 425 20.18 6.38 8.89
N TRP A 426 20.60 7.01 9.99
CA TRP A 426 19.89 6.99 11.26
C TRP A 426 19.63 8.39 11.74
N GLN A 427 18.57 8.56 12.50
CA GLN A 427 18.25 9.81 13.16
C GLN A 427 18.19 9.59 14.67
N LYS A 428 18.76 10.52 15.43
CA LYS A 428 18.74 10.49 16.89
C LYS A 428 18.23 11.82 17.42
N ALA A 429 17.11 11.77 18.15
CA ALA A 429 16.62 12.94 18.89
C ALA A 429 17.25 13.02 20.29
N PRO A 430 17.28 14.20 20.92
CA PRO A 430 17.71 14.36 22.31
C PRO A 430 16.92 13.42 23.25
N GLY A 431 17.62 12.70 24.12
CA GLY A 431 17.03 11.76 25.07
C GLY A 431 16.80 10.33 24.53
N GLU A 432 16.98 10.08 23.24
CA GLU A 432 16.85 8.72 22.70
C GLU A 432 18.14 7.91 22.90
N THR A 433 18.00 6.68 23.42
CA THR A 433 19.13 5.75 23.59
C THR A 433 19.47 5.00 22.29
N ARG A 434 18.46 4.71 21.46
CA ARG A 434 18.59 4.08 20.14
C ARG A 434 18.18 5.05 19.04
N GLY A 435 18.97 5.11 17.98
CA GLY A 435 18.60 5.86 16.78
C GLY A 435 17.45 5.18 16.02
N ARG A 436 16.73 5.94 15.21
CA ARG A 436 15.73 5.45 14.25
C ARG A 436 16.34 5.31 12.87
N PRO A 437 16.20 4.18 12.17
CA PRO A 437 16.70 4.06 10.81
C PRO A 437 15.79 4.79 9.83
N LEU A 438 16.37 5.52 8.89
CA LEU A 438 15.69 6.18 7.78
C LEU A 438 15.86 5.43 6.46
N GLY A 439 16.90 4.58 6.37
CA GLY A 439 17.08 3.70 5.24
C GLY A 439 18.41 2.98 5.26
N PHE A 440 18.45 1.87 4.54
CA PHE A 440 19.64 1.08 4.28
C PHE A 440 19.97 1.06 2.80
N TRP A 441 21.25 0.99 2.50
CA TRP A 441 21.74 0.85 1.14
C TRP A 441 22.98 -0.03 1.10
N SER A 442 23.13 -0.72 -0.02
CA SER A 442 24.29 -1.53 -0.31
C SER A 442 24.44 -1.70 -1.81
N ARG A 443 25.66 -1.97 -2.27
CA ARG A 443 25.97 -2.22 -3.67
C ARG A 443 27.18 -3.12 -3.76
N GLY A 444 27.20 -4.05 -4.72
CA GLY A 444 28.43 -4.81 -5.01
C GLY A 444 29.49 -3.94 -5.69
N TYR A 445 30.77 -4.24 -5.48
CA TYR A 445 31.86 -3.55 -6.18
C TYR A 445 31.77 -3.71 -7.71
N ARG A 446 32.08 -2.64 -8.44
CA ARG A 446 32.07 -2.59 -9.91
C ARG A 446 33.50 -2.53 -10.45
N GLY A 447 33.84 -3.47 -11.34
CA GLY A 447 35.07 -3.41 -12.13
C GLY A 447 36.34 -3.23 -11.30
N SER A 448 36.97 -2.06 -11.40
CA SER A 448 38.19 -1.72 -10.66
C SER A 448 37.98 -1.51 -9.17
N GLU A 449 36.77 -1.15 -8.72
CA GLU A 449 36.47 -0.88 -7.31
C GLU A 449 36.74 -2.11 -6.42
N ALA A 450 36.60 -3.32 -6.96
CA ALA A 450 36.89 -4.54 -6.23
C ALA A 450 38.37 -4.65 -5.81
N ARG A 451 39.27 -3.99 -6.56
CA ARG A 451 40.72 -3.95 -6.34
C ARG A 451 41.19 -2.73 -5.55
N TYR A 452 40.28 -1.84 -5.16
CA TYR A 452 40.61 -0.73 -4.29
C TYR A 452 41.22 -1.24 -2.98
N THR A 453 42.17 -0.48 -2.45
CA THR A 453 42.71 -0.67 -1.11
C THR A 453 41.59 -0.52 -0.07
N PRO A 454 41.76 -1.08 1.14
CA PRO A 454 40.74 -0.93 2.20
C PRO A 454 40.34 0.52 2.45
N THR A 455 41.30 1.45 2.45
CA THR A 455 41.04 2.89 2.61
C THR A 455 40.20 3.48 1.47
N GLU A 456 40.52 3.16 0.23
CA GLU A 456 39.74 3.61 -0.95
C GLU A 456 38.32 3.04 -0.94
N LYS A 457 38.14 1.82 -0.45
CA LYS A 457 36.82 1.20 -0.29
C LYS A 457 35.97 1.89 0.77
N GLU A 458 36.57 2.29 1.89
CA GLU A 458 35.88 3.08 2.92
C GLU A 458 35.50 4.49 2.41
N ILE A 459 36.40 5.14 1.68
CA ILE A 459 36.11 6.43 1.02
C ILE A 459 34.96 6.29 0.03
N LEU A 460 34.94 5.21 -0.77
CA LEU A 460 33.84 4.93 -1.69
C LEU A 460 32.51 4.71 -0.94
N ALA A 461 32.53 3.99 0.19
CA ALA A 461 31.33 3.79 1.00
C ALA A 461 30.80 5.12 1.57
N ALA A 462 31.70 5.99 2.04
CA ALA A 462 31.35 7.34 2.50
C ALA A 462 30.81 8.21 1.36
N TYR A 463 31.45 8.19 0.19
CA TYR A 463 31.03 8.95 -0.99
C TYR A 463 29.65 8.55 -1.51
N GLU A 464 29.31 7.25 -1.52
CA GLU A 464 27.99 6.77 -1.95
C GLU A 464 26.87 7.05 -0.92
N GLY A 465 27.23 7.42 0.32
CA GLY A 465 26.26 7.71 1.38
C GLY A 465 25.96 9.20 1.58
N VAL A 466 26.81 10.10 1.08
CA VAL A 466 26.62 11.56 1.07
C VAL A 466 25.97 11.97 -0.25
#